data_AF-A0A136LKX1-F1
#
_entry.id   AF-A0A136LKX1-F1
#
_cell.length_a   1.000
_cell.length_b   1.000
_cell.length_c   1.000
_cell.angle_alpha   90.00
_cell.angle_beta   90.00
_cell.angle_gamma   90.00
#
_symmetry.space_group_name_H-M   'P 1'
#
loop_
_entity.id
_entity.type
_entity.pdbx_description
1 polymer ?
#
loop_
_entity_poly.entity_id
_entity_poly.type
_entity_poly.pdbx_seq_one_letter_code
_entity_poly.pdbx_strand_id
1 'polypeptide(L)'
;MLETRLLINEAEGWKALPYIWNEAQTDAFLNVAGKTIPVSWKHTDGQLRNINYTIPNLNQCKGCHLRGDKVMPIGPAARQLNGDFDYAAGKQNQLIHWQASGVLSGLPKIESVDKLVSYDDKTSSVSARARAWLEINCAHCHRADGPAKNSGLYLLASETTPARLGIGKAPVAAGKGSGGLLYGIVPGKPDASILQYRIESVDPGVMMPELGRSITHTEGVALVRQWIMEMK
;
A
#
# COMPACT_ATOMS: atom_id res chain seq x y z
N MET A 1 -21.62 -5.76 0.37
CA MET A 1 -20.33 -5.97 1.08
C MET A 1 -19.89 -7.41 0.88
N LEU A 2 -18.62 -7.65 0.56
CA LEU A 2 -18.10 -9.01 0.30
C LEU A 2 -17.48 -9.62 1.57
N GLU A 3 -16.77 -8.80 2.34
CA GLU A 3 -16.12 -9.20 3.57
C GLU A 3 -16.02 -8.04 4.58
N THR A 4 -15.72 -8.40 5.82
CA THR A 4 -15.24 -7.52 6.88
C THR A 4 -14.00 -8.16 7.49
N ARG A 5 -12.88 -7.44 7.56
CA ARG A 5 -11.66 -7.93 8.23
C ARG A 5 -11.46 -7.20 9.54
N LEU A 6 -11.34 -7.96 10.62
CA LEU A 6 -10.98 -7.43 11.92
C LEU A 6 -9.51 -7.75 12.20
N LEU A 7 -8.79 -6.76 12.71
CA LEU A 7 -7.49 -6.96 13.35
C LEU A 7 -7.64 -6.52 14.80
N ILE A 8 -7.69 -7.49 15.72
CA ILE A 8 -8.01 -7.25 17.13
C ILE A 8 -6.73 -7.37 17.93
N ASN A 9 -6.46 -6.39 18.80
CA ASN A 9 -5.33 -6.44 19.72
C ASN A 9 -5.77 -7.19 20.99
N GLU A 10 -5.37 -8.45 21.11
CA GLU A 10 -5.57 -9.29 22.29
C GLU A 10 -4.30 -9.23 23.18
N ALA A 11 -4.34 -9.84 24.38
CA ALA A 11 -3.20 -9.82 25.30
C ALA A 11 -1.94 -10.47 24.69
N GLU A 12 -2.13 -11.47 23.84
CA GLU A 12 -1.08 -12.21 23.15
C GLU A 12 -0.64 -11.55 21.83
N GLY A 13 -1.31 -10.47 21.40
CA GLY A 13 -0.99 -9.69 20.21
C GLY A 13 -2.14 -9.55 19.22
N TRP A 14 -1.81 -9.12 17.99
CA TRP A 14 -2.79 -8.85 16.95
C TRP A 14 -3.29 -10.12 16.26
N LYS A 15 -4.62 -10.29 16.26
CA LYS A 15 -5.32 -11.41 15.61
C LYS A 15 -6.11 -10.93 14.41
N ALA A 16 -5.84 -11.51 13.24
CA ALA A 16 -6.60 -11.25 12.03
C ALA A 16 -7.82 -12.17 11.98
N LEU A 17 -8.99 -11.65 11.65
CA LEU A 17 -10.22 -12.43 11.55
C LEU A 17 -11.01 -11.97 10.31
N PRO A 18 -10.96 -12.73 9.20
CA PRO A 18 -11.77 -12.45 8.02
C PRO A 18 -13.20 -12.98 8.19
N TYR A 19 -14.18 -12.11 8.01
CA TYR A 19 -15.61 -12.43 8.00
C TYR A 19 -16.16 -12.26 6.58
N ILE A 20 -16.95 -13.22 6.11
CA ILE A 20 -17.52 -13.22 4.77
C ILE A 20 -19.02 -13.01 4.87
N TRP A 21 -19.53 -12.02 4.14
CA TRP A 21 -20.95 -11.71 4.10
C TRP A 21 -21.74 -12.80 3.38
N ASN A 22 -22.92 -13.12 3.88
CA ASN A 22 -23.87 -13.97 3.19
C ASN A 22 -24.50 -13.27 1.96
N GLU A 23 -25.10 -14.05 1.08
CA GLU A 23 -25.75 -13.53 -0.14
C GLU A 23 -26.92 -12.60 0.19
N ALA A 24 -27.63 -12.85 1.29
CA ALA A 24 -28.73 -12.01 1.77
C ALA A 24 -28.28 -10.64 2.32
N GLN A 25 -26.96 -10.41 2.49
CA GLN A 25 -26.38 -9.18 3.04
C GLN A 25 -26.87 -8.84 4.46
N THR A 26 -27.20 -9.86 5.25
CA THR A 26 -27.71 -9.70 6.61
C THR A 26 -26.65 -9.94 7.68
N ASP A 27 -25.66 -10.79 7.40
CA ASP A 27 -24.64 -11.16 8.39
C ASP A 27 -23.32 -11.57 7.72
N ALA A 28 -22.24 -11.53 8.49
CA ALA A 28 -20.90 -11.94 8.09
C ALA A 28 -20.34 -13.01 9.02
N PHE A 29 -19.85 -14.11 8.46
CA PHE A 29 -19.39 -15.27 9.21
C PHE A 29 -17.87 -15.40 9.14
N LEU A 30 -17.24 -15.70 10.28
CA LEU A 30 -15.80 -15.96 10.34
C LEU A 30 -15.44 -17.08 9.36
N ASN A 31 -14.47 -16.84 8.49
CA ASN A 31 -14.00 -17.83 7.53
C ASN A 31 -12.47 -17.82 7.42
N VAL A 32 -11.83 -18.72 8.17
CA VAL A 32 -10.37 -18.82 8.23
C VAL A 32 -9.72 -19.31 6.93
N ALA A 33 -10.49 -19.93 6.03
CA ALA A 33 -10.00 -20.48 4.77
C ALA A 33 -9.95 -19.43 3.63
N GLY A 34 -10.54 -18.25 3.85
CA GLY A 34 -10.72 -17.26 2.79
C GLY A 34 -11.76 -17.69 1.75
N LYS A 35 -11.88 -16.92 0.66
CA LYS A 35 -12.81 -17.20 -0.43
C LYS A 35 -12.43 -16.42 -1.67
N THR A 36 -12.73 -16.96 -2.85
CA THR A 36 -12.72 -16.19 -4.09
C THR A 36 -14.15 -15.99 -4.55
N ILE A 37 -14.53 -14.75 -4.83
CA ILE A 37 -15.88 -14.36 -5.24
C ILE A 37 -15.78 -13.69 -6.62
N PRO A 38 -16.48 -14.19 -7.66
CA PRO A 38 -16.58 -13.49 -8.92
C PRO A 38 -17.40 -12.21 -8.72
N VAL A 39 -16.87 -11.07 -9.20
CA VAL A 39 -17.51 -9.75 -9.07
C VAL A 39 -17.56 -9.10 -10.44
N SER A 40 -18.72 -8.52 -10.76
CA SER A 40 -18.95 -7.75 -11.96
C SER A 40 -19.52 -6.38 -11.62
N TRP A 41 -19.02 -5.31 -12.22
CA TRP A 41 -19.56 -3.97 -12.03
C TRP A 41 -19.32 -3.08 -13.26
N LYS A 42 -20.17 -2.05 -13.41
CA LYS A 42 -19.93 -0.96 -14.36
C LYS A 42 -18.97 0.04 -13.72
N HIS A 43 -17.79 0.21 -14.29
CA HIS A 43 -16.79 1.13 -13.76
C HIS A 43 -17.11 2.59 -14.12
N THR A 44 -16.34 3.53 -13.58
CA THR A 44 -16.54 4.98 -13.76
C THR A 44 -16.38 5.44 -15.22
N ASP A 45 -15.63 4.69 -16.03
CA ASP A 45 -15.51 4.86 -17.49
C ASP A 45 -16.72 4.30 -18.28
N GLY A 46 -17.69 3.73 -17.59
CA GLY A 46 -18.88 3.11 -18.18
C GLY A 46 -18.68 1.68 -18.69
N GLN A 47 -17.47 1.13 -18.63
CA GLN A 47 -17.18 -0.23 -19.10
C GLN A 47 -17.51 -1.27 -18.02
N LEU A 48 -17.92 -2.46 -18.46
CA LEU A 48 -18.12 -3.59 -17.56
C LEU A 48 -16.75 -4.19 -17.19
N ARG A 49 -16.50 -4.41 -15.90
CA ARG A 49 -15.30 -5.08 -15.40
C ARG A 49 -15.70 -6.33 -14.63
N ASN A 50 -14.90 -7.39 -14.80
CA ASN A 50 -15.07 -8.66 -14.11
C ASN A 50 -13.76 -9.02 -13.41
N ILE A 51 -13.82 -9.41 -12.15
CA ILE A 51 -12.67 -9.90 -11.38
C ILE A 51 -13.04 -11.11 -10.55
N ASN A 52 -12.04 -11.87 -10.17
CA ASN A 52 -12.12 -12.81 -9.05
C ASN A 52 -11.60 -12.08 -7.80
N TYR A 53 -12.49 -11.61 -6.94
CA TYR A 53 -12.13 -10.96 -5.69
C TYR A 53 -11.68 -12.01 -4.68
N THR A 54 -10.41 -11.97 -4.27
CA THR A 54 -9.84 -12.94 -3.32
C THR A 54 -9.78 -12.35 -1.92
N ILE A 55 -10.50 -13.00 -1.02
CA ILE A 55 -10.45 -12.82 0.43
C ILE A 55 -9.32 -13.74 0.96
N PRO A 56 -8.21 -13.18 1.47
CA PRO A 56 -7.11 -13.95 2.01
C PRO A 56 -7.57 -14.83 3.18
N ASN A 57 -6.98 -16.02 3.26
CA ASN A 57 -7.11 -16.85 4.44
C ASN A 57 -6.33 -16.28 5.62
N LEU A 58 -6.56 -16.82 6.81
CA LEU A 58 -5.96 -16.34 8.06
C LEU A 58 -4.42 -16.29 8.01
N ASN A 59 -3.79 -17.29 7.38
CA ASN A 59 -2.33 -17.36 7.28
C ASN A 59 -1.77 -16.33 6.30
N GLN A 60 -2.49 -16.07 5.20
CA GLN A 60 -2.12 -15.10 4.19
C GLN A 60 -2.16 -13.66 4.73
N CYS A 61 -2.94 -13.36 5.77
CA CYS A 61 -2.92 -12.05 6.43
C CYS A 61 -1.49 -11.66 6.89
N LYS A 62 -0.70 -12.63 7.35
CA LYS A 62 0.71 -12.42 7.76
C LYS A 62 1.59 -11.98 6.60
N GLY A 63 1.21 -12.26 5.34
CA GLY A 63 1.96 -11.86 4.15
C GLY A 63 2.20 -10.36 4.06
N CYS A 64 1.30 -9.53 4.59
CA CYS A 64 1.46 -8.08 4.65
C CYS A 64 1.61 -7.55 6.10
N HIS A 65 0.98 -8.21 7.07
CA HIS A 65 0.89 -7.72 8.45
C HIS A 65 2.06 -8.13 9.35
N LEU A 66 3.04 -8.90 8.86
CA LEU A 66 4.19 -9.29 9.67
C LEU A 66 5.21 -8.14 9.76
N ARG A 67 5.72 -7.86 10.97
CA ARG A 67 6.92 -7.05 11.18
C ARG A 67 7.84 -7.79 12.15
N GLY A 68 9.01 -8.19 11.66
CA GLY A 68 9.85 -9.16 12.37
C GLY A 68 9.11 -10.48 12.55
N ASP A 69 8.78 -10.82 13.79
CA ASP A 69 8.04 -12.01 14.21
C ASP A 69 6.61 -11.70 14.69
N LYS A 70 6.18 -10.43 14.65
CA LYS A 70 4.88 -9.99 15.19
C LYS A 70 3.91 -9.57 14.09
N VAL A 71 2.65 -9.91 14.28
CA VAL A 71 1.55 -9.35 13.47
C VAL A 71 1.29 -7.92 13.94
N MET A 72 1.19 -6.99 13.01
CA MET A 72 1.02 -5.56 13.24
C MET A 72 -0.06 -4.97 12.31
N PRO A 73 -0.79 -3.94 12.75
CA PRO A 73 -1.74 -3.25 11.89
C PRO A 73 -1.03 -2.53 10.75
N ILE A 74 -1.71 -2.53 9.59
CA ILE A 74 -1.41 -1.64 8.48
C ILE A 74 -2.58 -0.65 8.46
N GLY A 75 -2.34 0.53 9.02
CA GLY A 75 -3.34 1.59 9.12
C GLY A 75 -2.71 2.94 8.81
N PRO A 76 -3.51 4.02 8.90
CA PRO A 76 -3.02 5.37 8.72
C PRO A 76 -1.82 5.65 9.63
N ALA A 77 -0.75 6.19 9.06
CA ALA A 77 0.38 6.71 9.81
C ALA A 77 0.17 8.20 10.12
N ALA A 78 0.72 8.69 11.24
CA ALA A 78 0.61 10.11 11.62
C ALA A 78 1.01 11.04 10.46
N ARG A 79 2.06 10.72 9.72
CA ARG A 79 2.50 11.51 8.55
C ARG A 79 1.52 11.57 7.37
N GLN A 80 0.64 10.59 7.24
CA GLN A 80 -0.44 10.60 6.24
C GLN A 80 -1.62 11.47 6.70
N LEU A 81 -1.74 11.67 8.01
CA LEU A 81 -2.78 12.47 8.66
C LEU A 81 -2.31 13.87 9.05
N ASN A 82 -1.02 14.19 8.88
CA ASN A 82 -0.48 15.50 9.18
C ASN A 82 -0.79 16.49 8.05
N GLY A 83 -2.06 16.90 7.94
CA GLY A 83 -2.52 17.85 6.94
C GLY A 83 -3.83 18.50 7.38
N ASP A 84 -4.21 19.56 6.67
CA ASP A 84 -5.46 20.28 6.94
C ASP A 84 -6.64 19.57 6.28
N PHE A 85 -7.71 19.41 7.04
CA PHE A 85 -8.97 18.84 6.60
C PHE A 85 -10.11 19.82 6.90
N ASP A 86 -11.18 19.72 6.13
CA ASP A 86 -12.39 20.52 6.34
C ASP A 86 -13.21 19.93 7.49
N TYR A 87 -13.39 20.71 8.56
CA TYR A 87 -14.32 20.42 9.65
C TYR A 87 -15.47 21.44 9.66
N ALA A 88 -16.53 21.12 10.40
CA ALA A 88 -17.67 22.03 10.56
C ALA A 88 -17.28 23.42 11.11
N ALA A 89 -16.22 23.50 11.91
CA ALA A 89 -15.70 24.75 12.48
C ALA A 89 -14.66 25.47 11.58
N GLY A 90 -14.33 24.91 10.41
CA GLY A 90 -13.30 25.40 9.50
C GLY A 90 -12.17 24.40 9.25
N LYS A 91 -11.15 24.83 8.51
CA LYS A 91 -9.97 24.01 8.22
C LYS A 91 -9.09 23.87 9.44
N GLN A 92 -8.67 22.65 9.74
CA GLN A 92 -7.76 22.36 10.83
C GLN A 92 -6.87 21.16 10.49
N ASN A 93 -5.64 21.15 11.04
CA ASN A 93 -4.80 19.96 10.98
C ASN A 93 -5.46 18.77 11.69
N GLN A 94 -5.52 17.62 11.01
CA GLN A 94 -6.26 16.44 11.46
C GLN A 94 -5.72 15.82 12.76
N LEU A 95 -4.40 15.85 12.98
CA LEU A 95 -3.80 15.35 14.23
C LEU A 95 -4.11 16.28 15.41
N ILE A 96 -4.03 17.60 15.20
CA ILE A 96 -4.40 18.60 16.22
C ILE A 96 -5.88 18.47 16.56
N HIS A 97 -6.73 18.30 15.55
CA HIS A 97 -8.16 18.10 15.75
C HIS A 97 -8.45 16.85 16.60
N TRP A 98 -7.82 15.72 16.29
CA TRP A 98 -7.96 14.49 17.07
C TRP A 98 -7.40 14.59 18.48
N GLN A 99 -6.35 15.37 18.70
CA GLN A 99 -5.86 15.66 20.05
C GLN A 99 -6.90 16.45 20.85
N ALA A 100 -7.46 17.51 20.26
CA ALA A 100 -8.46 18.34 20.90
C ALA A 100 -9.77 17.60 21.21
N SER A 101 -10.14 16.61 20.39
CA SER A 101 -11.34 15.79 20.59
C SER A 101 -11.13 14.54 21.47
N GLY A 102 -9.91 14.31 21.96
CA GLY A 102 -9.58 13.17 22.82
C GLY A 102 -9.42 11.83 22.09
N VAL A 103 -9.45 11.81 20.75
CA VAL A 103 -9.20 10.61 19.93
C VAL A 103 -7.71 10.25 19.94
N LEU A 104 -6.83 11.25 20.03
CA LEU A 104 -5.39 11.09 20.07
C LEU A 104 -4.82 11.70 21.36
N SER A 105 -3.87 11.01 21.99
CA SER A 105 -3.08 11.54 23.09
C SER A 105 -1.59 11.50 22.76
N GLY A 106 -0.80 12.32 23.44
CA GLY A 106 0.67 12.31 23.29
C GLY A 106 1.19 12.79 21.92
N LEU A 107 0.41 13.58 21.16
CA LEU A 107 0.88 14.20 19.93
C LEU A 107 2.07 15.12 20.24
N PRO A 108 3.28 14.89 19.67
CA PRO A 108 4.39 15.82 19.79
C PRO A 108 4.08 17.14 19.07
N LYS A 109 4.97 18.13 19.19
CA LYS A 109 4.84 19.39 18.43
C LYS A 109 4.63 19.09 16.94
N ILE A 110 3.61 19.68 16.32
CA ILE A 110 3.17 19.28 14.98
C ILE A 110 4.25 19.47 13.92
N GLU A 111 5.15 20.44 14.15
CA GLU A 111 6.30 20.74 13.29
C GLU A 111 7.35 19.61 13.29
N SER A 112 7.32 18.73 14.30
CA SER A 112 8.19 17.55 14.39
C SER A 112 7.57 16.28 13.81
N VAL A 113 6.29 16.32 13.41
CA VAL A 113 5.63 15.19 12.79
C VAL A 113 5.85 15.29 11.29
N ASP A 114 6.42 14.24 10.69
CA ASP A 114 6.57 14.18 9.23
C ASP A 114 5.22 14.37 8.52
N LYS A 115 5.26 14.79 7.26
CA LYS A 115 4.08 14.97 6.41
C LYS A 115 4.29 14.30 5.06
N LEU A 116 3.31 13.51 4.63
CA LEU A 116 3.21 13.03 3.25
C LEU A 116 2.20 13.88 2.49
N VAL A 117 2.50 14.12 1.21
CA VAL A 117 1.56 14.75 0.29
C VAL A 117 0.54 13.73 -0.19
N SER A 118 -0.65 14.18 -0.54
CA SER A 118 -1.58 13.33 -1.29
C SER A 118 -0.98 13.00 -2.66
N TYR A 119 -1.11 11.76 -3.12
CA TYR A 119 -0.67 11.40 -4.47
C TYR A 119 -1.50 12.10 -5.55
N ASP A 120 -2.68 12.63 -5.21
CA ASP A 120 -3.57 13.38 -6.10
C ASP A 120 -3.31 14.90 -6.08
N ASP A 121 -2.52 15.41 -5.14
CA ASP A 121 -2.20 16.84 -5.07
C ASP A 121 -1.24 17.24 -6.19
N LYS A 122 -1.81 17.72 -7.31
CA LYS A 122 -1.06 18.14 -8.50
C LYS A 122 -0.17 19.39 -8.29
N THR A 123 -0.33 20.10 -7.17
CA THR A 123 0.55 21.24 -6.83
C THR A 123 1.87 20.78 -6.22
N SER A 124 1.89 19.57 -5.65
CA SER A 124 3.09 18.92 -5.12
C SER A 124 3.95 18.28 -6.22
N SER A 125 5.24 18.13 -5.95
CA SER A 125 6.17 17.52 -6.92
C SER A 125 5.82 16.06 -7.21
N VAL A 126 6.10 15.62 -8.45
CA VAL A 126 5.92 14.22 -8.89
C VAL A 126 6.62 13.25 -7.96
N SER A 127 7.85 13.57 -7.55
CA SER A 127 8.62 12.76 -6.61
C SER A 127 7.91 12.62 -5.26
N ALA A 128 7.46 13.71 -4.63
CA ALA A 128 6.78 13.65 -3.34
C ALA A 128 5.51 12.77 -3.42
N ARG A 129 4.72 12.96 -4.48
CA ARG A 129 3.48 12.20 -4.73
C ARG A 129 3.75 10.72 -4.97
N ALA A 130 4.71 10.39 -5.83
CA ALA A 130 5.07 9.00 -6.14
C ALA A 130 5.61 8.27 -4.91
N ARG A 131 6.42 8.96 -4.10
CA ARG A 131 6.94 8.42 -2.84
C ARG A 131 5.86 8.18 -1.79
N ALA A 132 4.89 9.10 -1.67
CA ALA A 132 3.73 8.87 -0.82
C ALA A 132 2.90 7.66 -1.29
N TRP A 133 2.69 7.52 -2.60
CA TRP A 133 1.97 6.39 -3.20
C TRP A 133 2.69 5.05 -2.98
N LEU A 134 4.00 4.99 -3.22
CA LEU A 134 4.81 3.80 -2.96
C LEU A 134 4.82 3.44 -1.48
N GLU A 135 4.82 4.43 -0.59
CA GLU A 135 4.83 4.14 0.83
C GLU A 135 3.54 3.45 1.29
N ILE A 136 2.39 4.05 1.01
CA ILE A 136 1.10 3.50 1.46
C ILE A 136 0.85 2.11 0.84
N ASN A 137 1.22 1.91 -0.42
CA ASN A 137 0.93 0.66 -1.14
C ASN A 137 2.01 -0.42 -0.96
N CYS A 138 3.25 -0.08 -0.61
CA CYS A 138 4.36 -1.04 -0.69
C CYS A 138 5.26 -1.08 0.55
N ALA A 139 5.41 0.02 1.30
CA ALA A 139 6.45 0.10 2.34
C ALA A 139 6.16 -0.75 3.58
N HIS A 140 4.93 -1.22 3.78
CA HIS A 140 4.64 -2.19 4.84
C HIS A 140 5.39 -3.52 4.60
N CYS A 141 5.54 -3.94 3.34
CA CYS A 141 6.36 -5.09 2.94
C CYS A 141 7.83 -4.70 2.70
N HIS A 142 8.04 -3.61 1.96
CA HIS A 142 9.35 -3.09 1.56
C HIS A 142 9.92 -2.13 2.59
N ARG A 143 10.33 -2.70 3.73
CA ARG A 143 11.03 -2.04 4.84
C ARG A 143 11.98 -3.03 5.52
N ALA A 144 12.91 -2.54 6.34
CA ALA A 144 13.96 -3.35 6.95
C ALA A 144 13.44 -4.51 7.83
N ASP A 145 12.29 -4.32 8.46
CA ASP A 145 11.59 -5.27 9.32
C ASP A 145 10.37 -5.93 8.65
N GLY A 146 10.15 -5.67 7.35
CA GLY A 146 8.99 -6.17 6.61
C GLY A 146 9.22 -7.51 5.89
N PRO A 147 8.15 -8.15 5.41
CA PRO A 147 8.21 -9.43 4.69
C PRO A 147 9.18 -9.42 3.50
N ALA A 148 9.28 -8.31 2.77
CA ALA A 148 10.13 -8.20 1.59
C ALA A 148 11.56 -7.73 1.91
N LYS A 149 11.99 -7.72 3.17
CA LYS A 149 13.30 -7.19 3.59
C LYS A 149 14.50 -7.79 2.83
N ASN A 150 14.43 -9.07 2.46
CA ASN A 150 15.49 -9.78 1.74
C ASN A 150 15.70 -9.27 0.31
N SER A 151 14.71 -8.58 -0.28
CA SER A 151 14.89 -7.88 -1.55
C SER A 151 15.87 -6.70 -1.41
N GLY A 152 16.03 -6.16 -0.20
CA GLY A 152 16.71 -4.91 0.09
C GLY A 152 16.15 -3.70 -0.66
N LEU A 153 14.89 -3.77 -1.11
CA LEU A 153 14.11 -2.65 -1.63
C LEU A 153 13.28 -2.09 -0.49
N TYR A 154 13.50 -0.82 -0.14
CA TYR A 154 12.78 -0.11 0.92
C TYR A 154 12.06 1.10 0.34
N LEU A 155 10.77 1.22 0.64
CA LEU A 155 9.86 2.15 -0.03
C LEU A 155 9.20 3.15 0.93
N LEU A 156 9.71 3.28 2.15
CA LEU A 156 9.36 4.42 3.01
C LEU A 156 9.73 5.71 2.29
N ALA A 157 8.89 6.74 2.33
CA ALA A 157 9.16 8.02 1.70
C ALA A 157 10.42 8.69 2.28
N SER A 158 10.77 8.37 3.53
CA SER A 158 11.98 8.83 4.21
C SER A 158 13.27 8.12 3.78
N GLU A 159 13.22 7.03 3.02
CA GLU A 159 14.43 6.38 2.53
C GLU A 159 15.06 7.20 1.40
N THR A 160 16.32 7.57 1.59
CA THR A 160 17.08 8.45 0.69
C THR A 160 18.25 7.74 0.00
N THR A 161 18.60 6.52 0.42
CA THR A 161 19.71 5.75 -0.14
C THR A 161 19.32 5.19 -1.52
N PRO A 162 19.94 5.63 -2.63
CA PRO A 162 19.50 5.27 -3.98
C PRO A 162 19.42 3.76 -4.23
N ALA A 163 20.43 3.01 -3.80
CA ALA A 163 20.44 1.56 -3.95
C ALA A 163 19.29 0.87 -3.20
N ARG A 164 18.93 1.34 -2.00
CA ARG A 164 17.80 0.79 -1.23
C ARG A 164 16.45 1.13 -1.86
N LEU A 165 16.39 2.19 -2.66
CA LEU A 165 15.23 2.53 -3.48
C LEU A 165 15.13 1.70 -4.78
N GLY A 166 16.14 0.87 -5.05
CA GLY A 166 16.22 0.09 -6.28
C GLY A 166 16.92 0.80 -7.44
N ILE A 167 17.40 2.04 -7.26
CA ILE A 167 18.03 2.83 -8.32
C ILE A 167 19.38 2.21 -8.67
N GLY A 168 19.52 1.74 -9.92
CA GLY A 168 20.72 1.06 -10.41
C GLY A 168 21.04 -0.26 -9.69
N LYS A 169 20.11 -0.79 -8.90
CA LYS A 169 20.33 -2.00 -8.09
C LYS A 169 19.78 -3.22 -8.81
N ALA A 170 20.64 -4.23 -9.00
CA ALA A 170 20.22 -5.52 -9.54
C ALA A 170 19.24 -6.23 -8.61
N PRO A 171 18.25 -6.98 -9.13
CA PRO A 171 17.29 -7.70 -8.30
C PRO A 171 17.99 -8.81 -7.51
N VAL A 172 17.71 -8.89 -6.21
CA VAL A 172 18.19 -9.99 -5.36
C VAL A 172 17.23 -11.19 -5.43
N ALA A 173 15.93 -10.93 -5.44
CA ALA A 173 14.89 -11.96 -5.29
C ALA A 173 13.65 -11.65 -6.17
N ALA A 174 13.86 -11.38 -7.46
CA ALA A 174 12.75 -11.08 -8.38
C ALA A 174 12.30 -12.29 -9.20
N GLY A 175 13.17 -13.25 -9.52
CA GLY A 175 12.83 -14.42 -10.34
C GLY A 175 12.13 -14.05 -11.65
N LYS A 176 11.03 -14.74 -11.98
CA LYS A 176 10.15 -14.41 -13.12
C LYS A 176 9.62 -12.96 -13.05
N GLY A 177 9.39 -12.44 -11.85
CA GLY A 177 8.93 -11.07 -11.63
C GLY A 177 9.91 -9.98 -12.07
N SER A 178 11.15 -10.32 -12.43
CA SER A 178 12.06 -9.36 -13.09
C SER A 178 11.64 -9.02 -14.52
N GLY A 179 10.91 -9.90 -15.21
CA GLY A 179 10.62 -9.74 -16.63
C GLY A 179 11.86 -9.76 -17.53
N GLY A 180 13.00 -10.27 -17.03
CA GLY A 180 14.30 -10.20 -17.72
C GLY A 180 14.99 -8.83 -17.63
N LEU A 181 14.41 -7.87 -16.89
CA LEU A 181 15.00 -6.56 -16.66
C LEU A 181 16.13 -6.65 -15.62
N LEU A 182 17.13 -5.77 -15.77
CA LEU A 182 18.39 -5.86 -15.02
C LEU A 182 18.37 -5.12 -13.68
N TYR A 183 17.54 -4.09 -13.51
CA TYR A 183 17.61 -3.20 -12.35
C TYR A 183 16.22 -2.86 -11.79
N GLY A 184 16.15 -2.65 -10.48
CA GLY A 184 14.94 -2.22 -9.77
C GLY A 184 14.31 -0.97 -10.39
N ILE A 185 15.12 0.09 -10.50
CA ILE A 185 14.79 1.35 -11.16
C ILE A 185 15.98 1.75 -12.03
N VAL A 186 15.70 2.10 -13.28
CA VAL A 186 16.64 2.73 -14.21
C VAL A 186 16.20 4.18 -14.43
N PRO A 187 16.97 5.17 -13.95
CA PRO A 187 16.65 6.59 -14.14
C PRO A 187 16.34 6.93 -15.59
N GLY A 188 15.24 7.66 -15.83
CA GLY A 188 14.78 8.06 -17.15
C GLY A 188 14.21 6.93 -18.02
N LYS A 189 14.20 5.67 -17.54
CA LYS A 189 13.81 4.50 -18.34
C LYS A 189 12.82 3.61 -17.58
N PRO A 190 11.54 4.03 -17.48
CA PRO A 190 10.52 3.22 -16.80
C PRO A 190 10.35 1.82 -17.38
N ASP A 191 10.41 1.66 -18.71
CA ASP A 191 10.27 0.35 -19.36
C ASP A 191 11.46 -0.60 -19.09
N ALA A 192 12.59 -0.06 -18.63
CA ALA A 192 13.75 -0.84 -18.22
C ALA A 192 13.77 -1.13 -16.70
N SER A 193 12.74 -0.72 -15.96
CA SER A 193 12.68 -0.78 -14.50
C SER A 193 11.78 -1.90 -13.99
N ILE A 194 12.33 -2.83 -13.21
CA ILE A 194 11.58 -3.95 -12.62
C ILE A 194 10.40 -3.44 -11.79
N LEU A 195 10.58 -2.36 -11.02
CA LEU A 195 9.52 -1.81 -10.18
C LEU A 195 8.28 -1.43 -11.02
N GLN A 196 8.49 -0.73 -12.14
CA GLN A 196 7.41 -0.32 -13.05
C GLN A 196 6.71 -1.53 -13.67
N TYR A 197 7.49 -2.48 -14.20
CA TYR A 197 6.98 -3.70 -14.81
C TYR A 197 6.06 -4.50 -13.85
N ARG A 198 6.46 -4.63 -12.59
CA ARG A 198 5.69 -5.41 -11.59
C ARG A 198 4.38 -4.73 -11.18
N ILE A 199 4.35 -3.40 -11.07
CA ILE A 199 3.12 -2.69 -10.71
C ILE A 199 2.14 -2.58 -11.88
N GLU A 200 2.62 -2.61 -13.13
CA GLU A 200 1.79 -2.66 -14.33
C GLU A 200 1.10 -4.02 -14.52
N SER A 201 1.78 -5.11 -14.16
CA SER A 201 1.31 -6.48 -14.40
C SER A 201 0.20 -6.94 -13.44
N VAL A 202 -0.65 -7.84 -13.95
CA VAL A 202 -1.63 -8.63 -13.19
C VAL A 202 -1.34 -10.15 -13.29
N ASP A 203 -0.22 -10.57 -13.89
CA ASP A 203 0.24 -11.96 -13.86
C ASP A 203 0.63 -12.32 -12.41
N PRO A 204 0.05 -13.37 -11.80
CA PRO A 204 0.33 -13.72 -10.40
C PRO A 204 1.81 -13.95 -10.07
N GLY A 205 2.63 -14.36 -11.05
CA GLY A 205 4.07 -14.55 -10.87
C GLY A 205 4.92 -13.27 -11.04
N VAL A 206 4.28 -12.13 -11.33
CA VAL A 206 4.93 -10.85 -11.61
C VAL A 206 4.38 -9.72 -10.75
N MET A 207 3.06 -9.65 -10.63
CA MET A 207 2.33 -8.53 -10.06
C MET A 207 2.77 -8.20 -8.62
N MET A 208 2.64 -6.92 -8.27
CA MET A 208 2.78 -6.45 -6.89
C MET A 208 1.58 -5.61 -6.45
N PRO A 209 1.07 -5.76 -5.21
CA PRO A 209 1.40 -6.85 -4.27
C PRO A 209 0.95 -8.22 -4.79
N GLU A 210 1.57 -9.30 -4.30
CA GLU A 210 1.31 -10.69 -4.73
C GLU A 210 -0.04 -11.24 -4.22
N LEU A 211 -0.65 -10.54 -3.26
CA LEU A 211 -1.88 -10.94 -2.58
C LEU A 211 -2.92 -9.83 -2.62
N GLY A 212 -4.17 -10.19 -2.87
CA GLY A 212 -5.33 -9.30 -2.71
C GLY A 212 -5.50 -8.24 -3.82
N ARG A 213 -4.65 -8.25 -4.85
CA ARG A 213 -4.77 -7.38 -6.03
C ARG A 213 -5.23 -8.21 -7.23
N SER A 214 -6.25 -7.71 -7.94
CA SER A 214 -6.76 -8.29 -9.18
C SER A 214 -6.84 -7.28 -10.34
N ILE A 215 -6.59 -6.00 -10.07
CA ILE A 215 -6.62 -4.91 -11.05
C ILE A 215 -5.45 -3.95 -10.80
N THR A 216 -5.10 -3.18 -11.82
CA THR A 216 -4.07 -2.15 -11.74
C THR A 216 -4.68 -0.83 -11.28
N HIS A 217 -3.98 -0.13 -10.37
CA HIS A 217 -4.29 1.26 -10.04
C HIS A 217 -3.59 2.17 -11.07
N THR A 218 -4.29 2.47 -12.16
CA THR A 218 -3.75 3.13 -13.35
C THR A 218 -3.08 4.47 -13.03
N GLU A 219 -3.69 5.27 -12.15
CA GLU A 219 -3.24 6.60 -11.76
C GLU A 219 -1.92 6.54 -11.00
N GLY A 220 -1.81 5.63 -10.03
CA GLY A 220 -0.58 5.43 -9.27
C GLY A 220 0.56 4.86 -10.11
N VAL A 221 0.24 3.92 -11.00
CA VAL A 221 1.22 3.35 -11.94
C VAL A 221 1.74 4.41 -12.92
N ALA A 222 0.86 5.27 -13.45
CA ALA A 222 1.26 6.39 -14.30
C ALA A 222 2.13 7.41 -13.54
N LEU A 223 1.80 7.68 -12.28
CA LEU A 223 2.59 8.57 -11.42
C LEU A 223 4.00 8.04 -11.16
N VAL A 224 4.13 6.73 -10.86
CA VAL A 224 5.44 6.10 -10.69
C VAL A 224 6.23 6.08 -12.00
N ARG A 225 5.56 5.85 -13.13
CA ARG A 225 6.17 5.92 -14.46
C ARG A 225 6.76 7.30 -14.74
N GLN A 226 5.99 8.34 -14.47
CA GLN A 226 6.43 9.73 -14.61
C GLN A 226 7.60 10.04 -13.67
N TRP A 227 7.52 9.58 -12.42
CA TRP A 227 8.60 9.76 -11.45
C TRP A 227 9.92 9.15 -11.93
N ILE A 228 9.90 7.92 -12.46
CA ILE A 228 11.11 7.29 -13.01
C ILE A 228 11.61 8.03 -14.24
N MET A 229 10.71 8.48 -15.13
CA MET A 229 11.06 9.25 -16.33
C MET A 229 11.78 10.57 -15.99
N GLU A 230 11.38 11.24 -14.90
CA GLU A 230 11.96 12.52 -14.46
C GLU A 230 13.27 12.38 -13.66
N MET A 231 13.70 11.14 -13.36
CA MET A 231 14.99 10.91 -12.71
C MET A 231 16.14 11.22 -13.66
N LYS A 232 17.19 11.86 -13.12
CA LYS A 232 18.44 12.15 -13.82
C LYS A 232 19.54 11.18 -13.39
#